data_AF-A0A1Y4JAI0-F1
#
_entry.id   AF-A0A1Y4JAI0-F1
#
_cell.length_a   1.000
_cell.length_b   1.000
_cell.length_c   1.000
_cell.angle_alpha   90.00
_cell.angle_beta   90.00
_cell.angle_gamma   90.00
#
_symmetry.space_group_name_H-M   'P 1'
#
loop_
_entity.id
_entity.type
_entity.pdbx_description
1 polymer ?
#
loop_
_entity_poly.entity_id
_entity_poly.type
_entity_poly.pdbx_seq_one_letter_code
_entity_poly.pdbx_strand_id
1 'polypeptide(L)'
;MSEELNNTQQQTQDPTPGASGGERTFTQDEVNRIVSDRLAREREKLTGQAKKDEREKALEAREARLDCREYLDTKGYPAALLEVLDSSDTAKFKAAADKLVELFPGVVPKKQDPVLKGWKPASPDRDGNPDSINARLAAAFKPKI
;
A
#
# COMPACT_ATOMS: atom_id res chain seq x y z
N MET A 1 34.78 -9.98 20.74
CA MET A 1 33.57 -10.12 19.91
C MET A 1 33.28 -8.72 19.41
N SER A 2 33.96 -8.18 18.40
CA SER A 2 34.14 -8.69 17.02
C SER A 2 32.79 -8.92 16.36
N GLU A 3 32.12 -7.83 15.98
CA GLU A 3 31.14 -7.87 14.90
C GLU A 3 31.56 -6.86 13.84
N GLU A 4 31.59 -7.39 12.63
CA GLU A 4 32.30 -6.90 11.46
C GLU A 4 31.56 -5.76 10.75
N LEU A 5 32.37 -5.02 10.03
CA LEU A 5 32.03 -3.97 9.07
C LEU A 5 31.12 -4.49 7.95
N ASN A 6 30.10 -3.71 7.58
CA ASN A 6 29.72 -3.60 6.17
C ASN A 6 29.02 -2.27 5.87
N ASN A 7 29.81 -1.20 5.76
CA ASN A 7 29.35 0.05 5.18
C ASN A 7 29.78 0.06 3.71
N THR A 8 28.90 -0.39 2.82
CA THR A 8 29.08 -0.30 1.36
C THR A 8 28.98 1.17 0.94
N GLN A 9 30.08 1.91 1.07
CA GLN A 9 30.22 3.20 0.40
C GLN A 9 30.47 2.95 -1.09
N GLN A 10 29.44 3.22 -1.89
CA GLN A 10 29.56 3.43 -3.32
C GLN A 10 30.63 4.50 -3.57
N GLN A 11 31.73 4.07 -4.17
CA GLN A 11 32.84 4.90 -4.59
C GLN A 11 32.39 5.75 -5.79
N THR A 12 31.74 6.89 -5.53
CA THR A 12 31.74 8.01 -6.49
C THR A 12 33.16 8.52 -6.56
N GLN A 13 33.87 8.16 -7.63
CA GLN A 13 35.15 8.73 -7.99
C GLN A 13 34.94 10.20 -8.37
N ASP A 14 35.01 11.11 -7.40
CA ASP A 14 35.43 12.47 -7.69
C ASP A 14 36.93 12.44 -8.00
N PRO A 15 37.41 13.05 -9.09
CA PRO A 15 38.83 13.12 -9.34
C PRO A 15 39.46 14.01 -8.25
N THR A 16 40.25 13.41 -7.38
CA THR A 16 41.08 14.11 -6.39
C THR A 16 41.98 15.12 -7.11
N PRO A 17 41.74 16.44 -7.00
CA PRO A 17 42.64 17.43 -7.59
C PRO A 17 43.74 17.70 -6.56
N GLY A 18 44.77 16.86 -6.50
CA GLY A 18 45.82 17.10 -5.51
C GLY A 18 46.85 16.01 -5.27
N ALA A 19 47.30 15.28 -6.31
CA ALA A 19 48.48 14.41 -6.18
C ALA A 19 49.80 15.09 -6.60
N SER A 20 49.82 16.42 -6.74
CA SER A 20 51.04 17.17 -7.07
C SER A 20 50.99 18.53 -6.38
N GLY A 21 51.85 18.69 -5.37
CA GLY A 21 51.99 19.89 -4.55
C GLY A 21 52.62 21.06 -5.31
N GLY A 22 51.79 21.78 -6.05
CA GLY A 22 52.08 23.13 -6.53
C GLY A 22 50.83 23.97 -6.40
N GLU A 23 50.96 25.22 -5.93
CA GLU A 23 49.86 26.18 -5.87
C GLU A 23 49.23 26.32 -7.27
N ARG A 24 48.10 25.63 -7.50
CA ARG A 24 47.30 25.82 -8.72
C ARG A 24 46.36 26.99 -8.46
N THR A 25 46.68 28.14 -9.04
CA THR A 25 45.69 29.19 -9.22
C THR A 25 44.70 28.74 -10.28
N PHE A 26 43.43 28.63 -9.92
CA PHE A 26 42.37 28.30 -10.87
C PHE A 26 42.29 29.38 -11.94
N THR A 27 42.31 28.96 -13.20
CA THR A 27 42.00 29.87 -14.30
C THR A 27 40.49 30.17 -14.31
N GLN A 28 40.09 31.33 -14.83
CA GLN A 28 38.68 31.72 -14.87
C GLN A 28 37.82 30.70 -15.62
N ASP A 29 38.36 30.08 -16.68
CA ASP A 29 37.69 29.02 -17.43
C ASP A 29 37.49 27.75 -16.60
N GLU A 30 38.45 27.42 -15.75
CA GLU A 30 38.36 26.27 -14.84
C GLU A 30 37.32 26.53 -13.74
N VAL A 31 37.27 27.74 -13.20
CA VAL A 31 36.20 28.16 -12.27
C VAL A 31 34.83 28.05 -12.94
N ASN A 32 34.68 28.54 -14.18
CA ASN A 32 33.42 28.47 -14.91
C ASN A 32 32.96 27.02 -15.15
N ARG A 33 33.90 26.12 -15.46
CA ARG A 33 33.63 24.67 -15.60
C ARG A 33 33.17 24.06 -14.28
N ILE A 34 33.88 24.32 -13.19
CA ILE A 34 33.55 23.79 -11.86
C ILE A 34 32.18 24.27 -11.39
N VAL A 35 31.86 25.55 -11.59
CA VAL A 35 30.55 26.12 -11.25
C VAL A 35 29.44 25.46 -12.07
N SER A 36 29.67 25.27 -13.38
CA SER A 36 28.71 24.62 -14.28
C SER A 36 28.45 23.17 -13.89
N ASP A 37 29.49 22.40 -13.59
CA ASP A 37 29.38 21.01 -13.14
C ASP A 37 28.66 20.90 -11.80
N ARG A 38 28.97 21.80 -10.85
CA ARG A 38 28.29 21.81 -9.55
C ARG A 38 26.81 22.16 -9.69
N LEU A 39 26.48 23.13 -10.54
CA LEU A 39 25.11 23.53 -10.84
C LEU A 39 24.33 22.41 -11.53
N ALA A 40 24.98 21.69 -12.46
CA ALA A 40 24.37 20.53 -13.14
C ALA A 40 24.08 19.40 -12.15
N ARG A 41 25.05 19.04 -11.29
CA ARG A 41 24.86 18.03 -10.23
C ARG A 41 23.77 18.42 -9.24
N GLU A 42 23.66 19.70 -8.85
CA GLU A 42 22.55 20.17 -8.01
C GLU A 42 21.20 20.07 -8.71
N ARG A 43 21.11 20.47 -9.98
CA ARG A 43 19.87 20.35 -10.77
C ARG A 43 19.44 18.91 -10.94
N GLU A 44 20.37 17.98 -11.16
CA GLU A 44 20.06 16.55 -11.21
C GLU A 44 19.57 16.00 -9.87
N LYS A 45 20.16 16.43 -8.74
CA LYS A 45 19.67 16.06 -7.41
C LYS A 45 18.28 16.59 -7.12
N LEU A 46 18.02 17.85 -7.43
CA LEU A 46 16.71 18.48 -7.24
C LEU A 46 15.63 17.81 -8.10
N THR A 47 15.92 17.54 -9.38
CA THR A 47 14.99 16.83 -10.27
C THR A 47 14.81 15.36 -9.87
N GLY A 48 15.85 14.70 -9.37
CA GLY A 48 15.80 13.34 -8.84
C GLY A 48 15.00 13.23 -7.53
N GLN A 49 15.09 14.22 -6.64
CA GLN A 49 14.27 14.31 -5.43
C GLN A 49 12.81 14.62 -5.76
N ALA A 50 12.55 15.59 -6.64
CA ALA A 50 11.18 15.92 -7.05
C ALA A 50 10.43 14.71 -7.64
N LYS A 51 11.10 13.87 -8.43
CA LYS A 51 10.52 12.63 -8.97
C LYS A 51 10.26 11.55 -7.90
N LYS A 52 11.05 11.51 -6.83
CA LYS A 52 10.81 10.60 -5.70
C LYS A 52 9.63 11.08 -4.86
N ASP A 53 9.56 12.38 -4.58
CA ASP A 53 8.48 12.99 -3.81
C ASP A 53 7.12 12.83 -4.50
N GLU A 54 7.07 12.92 -5.83
CA GLU A 54 5.85 12.66 -6.62
C GLU A 54 5.39 11.21 -6.52
N ARG A 55 6.34 10.25 -6.57
CA ARG A 55 6.02 8.82 -6.45
C ARG A 55 5.54 8.47 -5.05
N GLU A 56 6.16 9.04 -4.03
CA GLU A 56 5.81 8.82 -2.64
C GLU A 56 4.42 9.39 -2.32
N LYS A 57 4.12 10.61 -2.78
CA LYS A 57 2.76 11.18 -2.67
C LYS A 57 1.70 10.37 -3.39
N ALA A 58 2.01 9.81 -4.56
CA ALA A 58 1.06 8.97 -5.29
C ALA A 58 0.78 7.64 -4.58
N LEU A 59 1.78 7.07 -3.90
CA LEU A 59 1.62 5.87 -3.08
C LEU A 59 0.85 6.17 -1.80
N GLU A 60 1.18 7.25 -1.10
CA GLU A 60 0.49 7.68 0.12
C GLU A 60 -1.00 7.95 -0.14
N ALA A 61 -1.34 8.60 -1.25
CA ALA A 61 -2.74 8.80 -1.64
C ALA A 61 -3.50 7.49 -1.89
N ARG A 62 -2.82 6.47 -2.43
CA ARG A 62 -3.41 5.15 -2.67
C ARG A 62 -3.59 4.37 -1.37
N GLU A 63 -2.63 4.43 -0.47
CA GLU A 63 -2.68 3.80 0.85
C GLU A 63 -3.77 4.45 1.72
N ALA A 64 -3.82 5.79 1.78
CA ALA A 64 -4.86 6.52 2.50
C ALA A 64 -6.28 6.14 2.02
N ARG A 65 -6.46 5.92 0.71
CA ARG A 65 -7.75 5.47 0.16
C ARG A 65 -8.11 4.04 0.58
N LEU A 66 -7.12 3.16 0.69
CA LEU A 66 -7.34 1.78 1.18
C LEU A 66 -7.68 1.78 2.68
N ASP A 67 -6.98 2.57 3.48
CA ASP A 67 -7.25 2.72 4.91
C ASP A 67 -8.66 3.26 5.18
N CYS A 68 -9.09 4.25 4.39
CA CYS A 68 -10.45 4.77 4.47
C CYS A 68 -11.47 3.68 4.15
N ARG A 69 -11.23 2.85 3.12
CA ARG A 69 -12.11 1.75 2.75
C ARG A 69 -12.20 0.69 3.84
N GLU A 70 -11.08 0.26 4.39
CA GLU A 70 -11.04 -0.73 5.47
C GLU A 70 -11.78 -0.21 6.71
N TYR A 71 -11.63 1.09 7.02
CA TYR A 71 -12.38 1.73 8.10
C TYR A 71 -13.90 1.66 7.87
N LEU A 72 -14.37 1.97 6.65
CA LEU A 72 -15.78 1.86 6.31
C LEU A 72 -16.28 0.42 6.45
N ASP A 73 -15.55 -0.55 5.91
CA ASP A 73 -15.92 -1.96 5.94
C ASP A 73 -15.99 -2.51 7.37
N THR A 74 -15.05 -2.08 8.24
CA THR A 74 -15.01 -2.43 9.65
C THR A 74 -16.21 -1.88 10.42
N LYS A 75 -16.61 -0.64 10.11
CA LYS A 75 -17.77 0.02 10.73
C LYS A 75 -19.11 -0.34 10.08
N GLY A 76 -19.09 -1.03 8.94
CA GLY A 76 -20.27 -1.35 8.14
C GLY A 76 -20.85 -0.14 7.40
N TYR A 77 -20.06 0.92 7.22
CA TYR A 77 -20.47 2.13 6.53
C TYR A 77 -20.51 1.92 5.01
N PRO A 78 -21.35 2.66 4.27
CA PRO A 78 -21.47 2.46 2.84
C PRO A 78 -20.22 2.87 2.07
N ALA A 79 -19.77 2.02 1.15
CA ALA A 79 -18.61 2.28 0.29
C ALA A 79 -18.76 3.52 -0.61
N ALA A 80 -20.00 3.98 -0.86
CA ALA A 80 -20.29 5.22 -1.57
C ALA A 80 -19.70 6.47 -0.88
N LEU A 81 -19.37 6.39 0.42
CA LEU A 81 -18.68 7.45 1.14
C LEU A 81 -17.29 7.73 0.56
N LEU A 82 -16.63 6.76 -0.08
CA LEU A 82 -15.34 6.97 -0.77
C LEU A 82 -15.46 7.79 -2.07
N GLU A 83 -16.67 7.94 -2.61
CA GLU A 83 -16.92 8.75 -3.81
C GLU A 83 -17.27 10.20 -3.46
N VAL A 84 -17.79 10.43 -2.26
CA VAL A 84 -18.26 11.74 -1.78
C VAL A 84 -17.23 12.43 -0.88
N LEU A 85 -16.53 11.68 -0.04
CA LEU A 85 -15.54 12.21 0.90
C LEU A 85 -14.13 12.09 0.34
N ASP A 86 -13.34 13.13 0.57
CA ASP A 86 -11.93 13.17 0.19
C ASP A 86 -11.12 12.15 1.03
N SER A 87 -10.41 11.25 0.36
CA SER A 87 -9.57 10.22 0.97
C SER A 87 -8.12 10.67 1.19
N SER A 88 -7.81 11.94 0.94
CA SER A 88 -6.48 12.53 1.12
C SER A 88 -6.04 12.57 2.58
N ASP A 89 -6.99 12.62 3.53
CA ASP A 89 -6.72 12.68 4.96
C ASP A 89 -7.62 11.68 5.70
N THR A 90 -7.01 10.59 6.15
CA THR A 90 -7.72 9.48 6.82
C THR A 90 -8.38 9.91 8.13
N ALA A 91 -7.84 10.90 8.85
CA ALA A 91 -8.40 11.35 10.11
C ALA A 91 -9.64 12.22 9.89
N LYS A 92 -9.59 13.15 8.93
CA LYS A 92 -10.76 13.96 8.54
C LYS A 92 -11.87 13.08 7.96
N PHE A 93 -11.50 12.08 7.16
CA PHE A 93 -12.44 11.13 6.58
C PHE A 93 -13.21 10.38 7.67
N LYS A 94 -12.52 9.80 8.66
CA LYS A 94 -13.14 9.06 9.77
C LYS A 94 -14.14 9.94 10.53
N ALA A 95 -13.74 11.15 10.91
CA ALA A 95 -14.60 12.09 11.63
C ALA A 95 -15.83 12.50 10.83
N ALA A 96 -15.68 12.71 9.51
CA ALA A 96 -16.79 13.07 8.64
C ALA A 96 -17.74 11.87 8.40
N ALA A 97 -17.19 10.67 8.21
CA ALA A 97 -17.98 9.44 8.09
C ALA A 97 -18.79 9.17 9.37
N ASP A 98 -18.17 9.31 10.54
CA ASP A 98 -18.86 9.13 11.83
C ASP A 98 -20.00 10.16 12.01
N LYS A 99 -19.74 11.44 11.71
CA LYS A 99 -20.79 12.49 11.76
C LYS A 99 -21.92 12.21 10.78
N LEU A 100 -21.63 11.73 9.58
CA LEU A 100 -22.67 11.44 8.58
C LEU A 100 -23.56 10.29 9.04
N VAL A 101 -22.98 9.27 9.65
CA VAL A 101 -23.71 8.13 10.19
C VAL A 101 -24.52 8.52 11.44
N GLU A 102 -24.00 9.42 12.27
CA GLU A 102 -24.73 10.00 13.39
C GLU A 102 -25.96 10.80 12.92
N LEU A 103 -25.82 11.61 11.86
CA LEU A 103 -26.90 12.41 11.29
C LEU A 103 -27.91 11.57 10.49
N PHE A 104 -27.44 10.49 9.86
CA PHE A 104 -28.25 9.63 8.99
C PHE A 104 -28.08 8.15 9.33
N PRO A 105 -28.62 7.68 10.46
CA PRO A 105 -28.49 6.29 10.89
C PRO A 105 -29.12 5.28 9.92
N GLY A 106 -30.01 5.74 9.02
CA GLY A 106 -30.61 4.92 7.96
C GLY A 106 -29.73 4.67 6.74
N VAL A 107 -28.57 5.33 6.64
CA VAL A 107 -27.67 5.25 5.47
C VAL A 107 -26.70 4.06 5.60
N VAL A 108 -26.55 3.52 6.81
CA VAL A 108 -25.80 2.27 7.04
C VAL A 108 -26.60 1.12 6.45
N PRO A 109 -26.14 0.47 5.37
CA PRO A 109 -26.80 -0.71 4.86
C PRO A 109 -26.75 -1.78 5.94
N LYS A 110 -27.92 -2.29 6.37
CA LYS A 110 -27.95 -3.51 7.17
C LYS A 110 -27.19 -4.56 6.36
N LYS A 111 -26.12 -5.15 6.91
CA LYS A 111 -25.44 -6.31 6.29
C LYS A 111 -26.52 -7.35 6.02
N GLN A 112 -27.02 -7.39 4.80
CA GLN A 112 -27.87 -8.47 4.35
C GLN A 112 -26.89 -9.60 4.13
N ASP A 113 -26.97 -10.63 4.98
CA ASP A 113 -26.32 -11.89 4.66
C ASP A 113 -26.71 -12.23 3.22
N PRO A 114 -25.77 -12.65 2.36
CA PRO A 114 -26.11 -12.99 0.99
C PRO A 114 -27.19 -14.07 1.03
N VAL A 115 -28.43 -13.65 0.78
CA VAL A 115 -29.56 -14.58 0.71
C VAL A 115 -29.36 -15.33 -0.60
N LEU A 116 -28.68 -16.48 -0.51
CA LEU A 116 -28.54 -17.40 -1.63
C LEU A 116 -29.95 -17.93 -1.97
N LYS A 117 -30.64 -17.21 -2.84
CA LYS A 117 -32.05 -17.45 -3.18
C LYS A 117 -32.14 -18.83 -3.86
N GLY A 118 -32.55 -19.84 -3.11
CA GLY A 118 -32.65 -21.22 -3.57
C GLY A 118 -31.84 -22.24 -2.76
N TRP A 119 -30.96 -21.81 -1.84
CA TRP A 119 -30.28 -22.73 -0.92
C TRP A 119 -31.15 -23.00 0.29
N LYS A 120 -31.71 -24.21 0.38
CA LYS A 120 -32.25 -24.75 1.62
C LYS A 120 -31.14 -25.61 2.23
N PRO A 121 -30.64 -25.32 3.45
CA PRO A 121 -29.75 -26.26 4.11
C PRO A 121 -30.48 -27.60 4.17
N ALA A 122 -29.81 -28.66 3.72
CA ALA A 122 -30.35 -30.01 3.85
C ALA A 122 -30.72 -30.22 5.31
N SER A 123 -32.01 -30.45 5.57
CA SER A 123 -32.45 -30.86 6.91
C SER A 123 -31.60 -32.07 7.32
N PRO A 124 -31.10 -32.14 8.56
CA PRO A 124 -30.28 -33.26 8.99
C PRO A 124 -31.03 -34.54 8.63
N ASP A 125 -30.37 -35.36 7.83
CA ASP A 125 -30.91 -36.58 7.26
C ASP A 125 -31.65 -37.36 8.36
N ARG A 126 -32.95 -37.63 8.14
CA ARG A 126 -33.63 -38.69 8.89
C ARG A 126 -32.79 -39.95 8.66
N ASP A 127 -32.21 -40.48 9.74
CA ASP A 127 -31.37 -41.68 9.74
C ASP A 127 -31.99 -42.76 8.85
N GLY A 128 -31.36 -43.04 7.71
CA GLY A 128 -31.74 -44.15 6.84
C GLY A 128 -31.94 -43.87 5.36
N ASN A 129 -31.72 -42.65 4.84
CA ASN A 129 -31.76 -42.43 3.38
C ASN A 129 -30.44 -42.93 2.72
N PRO A 130 -30.45 -44.02 1.93
CA PRO A 130 -29.25 -44.58 1.32
C PRO A 130 -28.65 -43.68 0.22
N ASP A 131 -29.43 -42.72 -0.29
CA ASP A 131 -29.01 -41.80 -1.36
C ASP A 131 -28.43 -40.47 -0.86
N SER A 132 -28.26 -40.30 0.46
CA SER A 132 -27.65 -39.07 1.01
C SER A 132 -26.20 -38.91 0.57
N ILE A 133 -25.75 -37.65 0.43
CA ILE A 133 -24.37 -37.33 0.05
C ILE A 133 -23.38 -37.98 1.03
N ASN A 134 -23.71 -37.97 2.33
CA ASN A 134 -22.92 -38.59 3.37
C ASN A 134 -22.84 -40.11 3.24
N ALA A 135 -23.94 -40.79 2.88
CA ALA A 135 -23.96 -42.23 2.66
C ALA A 135 -23.13 -42.65 1.44
N ARG A 136 -23.21 -41.87 0.34
CA ARG A 136 -22.40 -42.08 -0.87
C ARG A 136 -20.91 -41.86 -0.61
N LEU A 137 -20.58 -40.83 0.18
CA LEU A 137 -19.21 -40.57 0.61
C LEU A 137 -18.69 -41.71 1.49
N ALA A 138 -19.46 -42.13 2.49
CA ALA A 138 -19.08 -43.24 3.37
C ALA A 138 -18.88 -44.55 2.61
N ALA A 139 -19.71 -44.84 1.59
CA ALA A 139 -19.56 -46.03 0.75
C ALA A 139 -18.27 -46.02 -0.09
N ALA A 140 -17.83 -44.85 -0.55
CA ALA A 140 -16.61 -44.73 -1.36
C ALA A 140 -15.33 -45.08 -0.59
N PHE A 141 -15.33 -44.96 0.73
CA PHE A 141 -14.18 -45.24 1.61
C PHE A 141 -14.27 -46.59 2.33
N LYS A 142 -15.26 -47.43 2.02
CA LYS A 142 -15.29 -48.80 2.57
C LYS A 142 -14.18 -49.65 1.94
N PRO A 143 -13.43 -50.44 2.73
CA PRO A 143 -12.37 -51.27 2.20
C PRO A 143 -12.96 -52.35 1.27
N LYS A 144 -12.33 -52.53 0.11
CA LYS A 144 -12.69 -53.59 -0.83
C LYS A 144 -12.18 -54.92 -0.26
N ILE A 145 -13.10 -55.81 0.07
CA ILE A 145 -12.81 -57.21 0.43
C ILE A 145 -12.67 -58.01 -0.87
#